data_AF-A0A9D9S958-F1
#
_entry.id   AF-A0A9D9S958-F1
#
_cell.length_a   1.000
_cell.length_b   1.000
_cell.length_c   1.000
_cell.angle_alpha   90.00
_cell.angle_beta   90.00
_cell.angle_gamma   90.00
#
_symmetry.space_group_name_H-M   'P 1'
#
loop_
_entity.id
_entity.type
_entity.pdbx_description
1 polymer ?
#
loop_
_entity_poly.entity_id
_entity_poly.type
_entity_poly.pdbx_seq_one_letter_code
_entity_poly.pdbx_strand_id
1 'polypeptide(L)'
;MGEPLSYSLFFIEASPYFPKGALVELTDIGECFLPDRGDGQPDKLDRTTLKRCPPFAENVPPGQCPVHVTSIDPIFGDEKDVAVDQTSHWQVIIVPIPDSAAPLSAVAVTDRLREFETERFESPSVEIIDGREVYRLHIAWLRPGFYSAKFEFADGSVAAITFIKLFPKHFSDRFSELPEPAGTDIPHVPIPAQPNAPLGRSDIFSDKLLNTALELTTEWGENFCKPIHERIRRTYPTLTDAEIDELTKLSREAESYIYRLAEQELAGSFSEDQIVPEARRKFNWLSLDNASRLKNIGMFYARK
;
A
#
# COMPACT_ATOMS: atom_id res chain seq x y z
N MET A 1 -17.98 -21.01 9.42
CA MET A 1 -17.19 -20.05 8.63
C MET A 1 -17.74 -18.68 8.98
N GLY A 2 -16.96 -17.85 9.69
CA GLY A 2 -17.37 -16.47 9.95
C GLY A 2 -17.36 -15.68 8.63
N GLU A 3 -18.24 -14.69 8.51
CA GLU A 3 -18.18 -13.75 7.39
C GLU A 3 -16.81 -13.04 7.39
N PRO A 4 -16.23 -12.76 6.20
CA PRO A 4 -14.99 -12.02 6.13
C PRO A 4 -15.16 -10.63 6.76
N LEU A 5 -14.23 -10.24 7.63
CA LEU A 5 -14.20 -8.90 8.20
C LEU A 5 -14.07 -7.87 7.07
N SER A 6 -15.06 -6.98 6.98
CA SER A 6 -15.04 -5.83 6.09
C SER A 6 -14.40 -4.64 6.81
N TYR A 7 -13.56 -3.90 6.11
CA TYR A 7 -12.90 -2.70 6.61
C TYR A 7 -13.34 -1.48 5.80
N SER A 8 -13.56 -0.37 6.49
CA SER A 8 -13.94 0.90 5.89
C SER A 8 -13.01 2.00 6.36
N LEU A 9 -12.86 3.04 5.54
CA LEU A 9 -12.19 4.26 5.93
C LEU A 9 -13.16 5.13 6.75
N PHE A 10 -12.67 5.66 7.87
CA PHE A 10 -13.39 6.59 8.73
C PHE A 10 -12.59 7.86 8.96
N PHE A 11 -13.28 8.99 8.94
CA PHE A 11 -12.80 10.27 9.43
C PHE A 11 -13.22 10.45 10.88
N ILE A 12 -12.26 10.71 11.76
CA ILE A 12 -12.46 10.91 13.19
C ILE A 12 -12.77 12.39 13.42
N GLU A 13 -14.03 12.71 13.70
CA GLU A 13 -14.49 14.09 13.90
C GLU A 13 -14.09 14.64 15.27
N ALA A 14 -14.12 13.78 16.27
CA ALA A 14 -13.72 14.08 17.64
C ALA A 14 -13.10 12.85 18.28
N SER A 15 -11.89 13.00 18.80
CA SER A 15 -11.24 11.98 19.62
C SER A 15 -10.36 12.67 20.66
N PRO A 16 -10.32 12.16 21.90
CA PRO A 16 -9.39 12.68 22.91
C PRO A 16 -7.94 12.27 22.61
N TYR A 17 -7.73 11.40 21.62
CA TYR A 17 -6.51 10.65 21.40
C TYR A 17 -5.83 10.96 20.07
N PHE A 18 -6.62 11.21 19.02
CA PHE A 18 -6.12 11.52 17.68
C PHE A 18 -6.20 13.02 17.40
N PRO A 19 -5.30 13.56 16.56
CA PRO A 19 -5.49 14.88 15.99
C PRO A 19 -6.85 14.91 15.28
N LYS A 20 -7.63 15.97 15.54
CA LYS A 20 -8.94 16.17 14.90
C LYS A 20 -8.82 16.01 13.39
N GLY A 21 -9.69 15.18 12.82
CA GLY A 21 -9.72 14.89 11.39
C GLY A 21 -8.74 13.83 10.93
N ALA A 22 -8.23 12.98 11.81
CA ALA A 22 -7.50 11.78 11.40
C ALA A 22 -8.39 10.87 10.53
N LEU A 23 -7.80 10.31 9.48
CA LEU A 23 -8.41 9.22 8.72
C LEU A 23 -7.80 7.90 9.20
N VAL A 24 -8.63 6.88 9.37
CA VAL A 24 -8.20 5.54 9.79
C VAL A 24 -9.06 4.49 9.11
N GLU A 25 -8.47 3.33 8.81
CA GLU A 25 -9.25 2.15 8.45
C GLU A 25 -9.67 1.42 9.73
N LEU A 26 -10.94 1.02 9.84
CA LEU A 26 -11.50 0.26 10.96
C LEU A 26 -12.50 -0.78 10.46
N THR A 27 -12.92 -1.69 11.33
CA THR A 27 -13.96 -2.69 11.01
C THR A 27 -15.32 -2.04 10.75
N ASP A 28 -16.00 -2.48 9.69
CA ASP A 28 -17.30 -1.93 9.26
C ASP A 28 -18.47 -2.49 10.08
N ILE A 29 -18.27 -3.65 10.71
CA ILE A 29 -19.29 -4.41 11.46
C ILE A 29 -18.96 -4.47 12.96
N GLY A 30 -19.99 -4.40 13.81
CA GLY A 30 -19.86 -4.53 15.27
C GLY A 30 -19.37 -3.27 15.98
N GLU A 31 -18.74 -3.44 17.15
CA GLU A 31 -18.10 -2.33 17.86
C GLU A 31 -16.87 -1.85 17.06
N CYS A 32 -16.72 -0.53 16.87
CA CYS A 32 -15.52 0.01 16.24
C CYS A 32 -14.38 -0.01 17.26
N PHE A 33 -13.46 -0.95 17.06
CA PHE A 33 -12.30 -1.13 17.92
C PHE A 33 -11.09 -0.44 17.30
N LEU A 34 -10.40 0.34 18.12
CA LEU A 34 -9.19 1.06 17.76
C LEU A 34 -8.00 0.31 18.37
N PRO A 35 -7.10 -0.28 17.56
CA PRO A 35 -6.01 -1.10 18.10
C PRO A 35 -5.01 -0.31 18.95
N ASP A 36 -4.93 1.01 18.73
CA ASP A 36 -4.02 1.91 19.41
C ASP A 36 -4.63 3.32 19.46
N ARG A 37 -4.79 3.88 20.65
CA ARG A 37 -5.29 5.24 20.89
C ARG A 37 -4.18 6.30 20.95
N GLY A 38 -3.02 6.03 20.37
CA GLY A 38 -1.89 6.97 20.38
C GLY A 38 -0.94 6.79 21.57
N ASP A 39 -1.21 5.84 22.47
CA ASP A 39 -0.37 5.50 23.63
C ASP A 39 -0.05 3.99 23.71
N GLY A 40 -0.26 3.26 22.60
CA GLY A 40 -0.07 1.81 22.52
C GLY A 40 -1.28 1.00 22.97
N GLN A 41 -2.22 1.59 23.72
CA GLN A 41 -3.36 0.89 24.28
C GLN A 41 -4.55 0.87 23.31
N PRO A 42 -5.28 -0.24 23.23
CA PRO A 42 -6.52 -0.26 22.47
C PRO A 42 -7.65 0.51 23.17
N ASP A 43 -8.63 0.96 22.39
CA ASP A 43 -9.87 1.53 22.93
C ASP A 43 -11.08 1.24 22.04
N LYS A 44 -12.29 1.42 22.58
CA LYS A 44 -13.53 1.43 21.81
C LYS A 44 -13.81 2.85 21.34
N LEU A 45 -14.09 3.01 20.06
CA LEU A 45 -14.55 4.26 19.49
C LEU A 45 -16.09 4.30 19.47
N ASP A 46 -16.64 5.42 19.93
CA ASP A 46 -18.06 5.70 19.71
C ASP A 46 -18.28 5.98 18.22
N ARG A 47 -19.11 5.16 17.57
CA ARG A 47 -19.43 5.29 16.13
C ARG A 47 -20.01 6.66 15.78
N THR A 48 -20.63 7.36 16.73
CA THR A 48 -21.16 8.72 16.49
C THR A 48 -20.07 9.77 16.29
N THR A 49 -18.82 9.45 16.66
CA THR A 49 -17.64 10.31 16.43
C THR A 49 -16.92 10.00 15.11
N LEU A 50 -17.42 9.02 14.36
CA LEU A 50 -16.83 8.52 13.13
C LEU A 50 -17.73 8.82 11.95
N LYS A 51 -17.13 9.37 10.90
CA LYS A 51 -17.78 9.56 9.62
C LYS A 51 -17.19 8.60 8.60
N ARG A 52 -18.02 7.69 8.09
CA ARG A 52 -17.59 6.77 7.04
C ARG A 52 -17.24 7.57 5.79
N CYS A 53 -16.05 7.32 5.26
CA CYS A 53 -15.58 7.96 4.06
C CYS A 53 -15.82 7.04 2.85
N PRO A 54 -16.20 7.60 1.69
CA PRO A 54 -16.21 6.82 0.46
C PRO A 54 -14.78 6.33 0.15
N PRO A 55 -14.63 5.16 -0.48
CA PRO A 55 -13.34 4.75 -1.02
C PRO A 55 -12.85 5.83 -1.99
N PHE A 56 -11.54 6.08 -1.98
CA PHE A 56 -10.90 7.05 -2.84
C PHE A 56 -9.81 6.36 -3.65
N ALA A 57 -9.58 6.84 -4.87
CA ALA A 57 -8.69 6.18 -5.82
C ALA A 57 -7.24 6.73 -5.79
N GLU A 58 -7.00 7.81 -5.04
CA GLU A 58 -5.69 8.42 -4.86
C GLU A 58 -4.73 7.47 -4.13
N ASN A 59 -3.59 7.21 -4.76
CA ASN A 59 -2.51 6.48 -4.12
C ASN A 59 -1.77 7.42 -3.17
N VAL A 60 -2.00 7.24 -1.87
CA VAL A 60 -1.28 7.98 -0.82
C VAL A 60 0.11 7.35 -0.71
N PRO A 61 1.20 8.03 -1.11
CA PRO A 61 2.53 7.42 -1.10
C PRO A 61 2.89 7.01 0.32
N PRO A 62 3.11 5.71 0.59
CA PRO A 62 3.43 5.22 1.93
C PRO A 62 4.53 6.02 2.63
N GLY A 63 5.59 6.42 1.91
CA GLY A 63 6.69 7.23 2.46
C GLY A 63 6.32 8.66 2.89
N GLN A 64 5.14 9.16 2.53
CA GLN A 64 4.65 10.50 2.91
C GLN A 64 3.66 10.47 4.08
N CYS A 65 3.27 9.28 4.52
CA CYS A 65 2.33 9.09 5.62
C CYS A 65 3.04 9.32 6.96
N PRO A 66 2.63 10.30 7.77
CA PRO A 66 3.27 10.57 9.05
C PRO A 66 3.30 9.33 9.95
N VAL A 67 4.43 9.09 10.59
CA VAL A 67 4.62 7.98 11.53
C VAL A 67 4.71 8.54 12.95
N HIS A 68 3.97 7.93 13.87
CA HIS A 68 3.98 8.23 15.29
C HIS A 68 4.26 6.95 16.07
N VAL A 69 5.37 6.89 16.79
CA VAL A 69 5.61 5.82 17.77
C VAL A 69 4.75 6.14 18.99
N THR A 70 3.99 5.15 19.44
CA THR A 70 2.92 5.32 20.44
C THR A 70 3.22 4.60 21.74
N SER A 71 4.02 3.54 21.70
CA SER A 71 4.59 2.94 22.89
C SER A 71 5.91 2.25 22.57
N ILE A 72 6.79 2.19 23.56
CA ILE A 72 8.01 1.40 23.47
C ILE A 72 8.14 0.52 24.72
N ASP A 73 8.75 -0.64 24.56
CA ASP A 73 9.17 -1.46 25.68
C ASP A 73 10.25 -0.72 26.49
N PRO A 74 10.18 -0.68 27.83
CA PRO A 74 11.14 0.01 28.68
C PRO A 74 12.60 -0.41 28.46
N ILE A 75 12.84 -1.62 27.92
CA ILE A 75 14.19 -2.05 27.59
C ILE A 75 14.85 -1.10 26.59
N PHE A 76 14.09 -0.49 25.67
CA PHE A 76 14.59 0.47 24.68
C PHE A 76 14.82 1.89 25.23
N GLY A 77 14.62 2.11 26.53
CA GLY A 77 14.77 3.42 27.17
C GLY A 77 13.48 4.21 27.23
N ASP A 78 13.58 5.54 27.07
CA ASP A 78 12.42 6.44 27.05
C ASP A 78 11.92 6.65 25.60
N GLU A 79 10.64 6.98 25.42
CA GLU A 79 10.05 7.23 24.07
C GLU A 79 10.84 8.24 23.22
N LYS A 80 11.47 9.22 23.89
CA LYS A 80 12.34 10.24 23.25
C LYS A 80 13.61 9.66 22.61
N ASP A 81 14.02 8.47 23.02
CA ASP A 81 15.23 7.80 22.55
C ASP A 81 14.96 7.04 21.24
N VAL A 82 13.69 6.80 20.90
CA VAL A 82 13.27 6.29 19.59
C VAL A 82 12.98 7.46 18.66
N ALA A 83 13.72 7.53 17.56
CA ALA A 83 13.57 8.60 16.58
C ALA A 83 12.89 8.09 15.30
N VAL A 84 12.03 8.91 14.72
CA VAL A 84 11.50 8.70 13.37
C VAL A 84 12.33 9.56 12.42
N ASP A 85 13.09 8.91 11.54
CA ASP A 85 13.82 9.58 10.47
C ASP A 85 13.10 9.35 9.14
N GLN A 86 12.73 10.44 8.47
CA GLN A 86 11.87 10.38 7.31
C GLN A 86 12.13 11.50 6.30
N THR A 87 11.94 11.14 5.03
CA THR A 87 11.88 12.05 3.89
C THR A 87 10.73 11.62 2.98
N SER A 88 10.57 12.28 1.82
CA SER A 88 9.64 11.83 0.78
C SER A 88 9.96 10.44 0.20
N HIS A 89 11.16 9.91 0.43
CA HIS A 89 11.65 8.68 -0.21
C HIS A 89 11.89 7.51 0.75
N TRP A 90 11.97 7.76 2.05
CA TRP A 90 12.19 6.71 3.04
C TRP A 90 11.65 7.11 4.41
N GLN A 91 11.33 6.09 5.21
CA GLN A 91 10.89 6.23 6.59
C GLN A 91 11.46 5.08 7.39
N VAL A 92 12.12 5.41 8.50
CA VAL A 92 12.75 4.47 9.41
C VAL A 92 12.44 4.88 10.84
N ILE A 93 12.17 3.88 11.68
CA ILE A 93 12.21 4.05 13.12
C ILE A 93 13.59 3.60 13.59
N ILE A 94 14.34 4.53 14.18
CA ILE A 94 15.65 4.28 14.77
C ILE A 94 15.41 3.85 16.21
N VAL A 95 15.66 2.57 16.49
CA VAL A 95 15.45 1.94 17.80
C VAL A 95 16.80 1.69 18.46
N PRO A 96 17.09 2.30 19.62
CA PRO A 96 18.33 2.02 20.34
C PRO A 96 18.32 0.58 20.86
N ILE A 97 19.43 -0.13 20.65
CA ILE A 97 19.63 -1.46 21.20
C ILE A 97 20.49 -1.31 22.46
N PRO A 98 20.01 -1.73 23.63
CA PRO A 98 20.75 -1.56 24.88
C PRO A 98 22.02 -2.39 24.90
N ASP A 99 23.11 -1.83 25.45
CA ASP A 99 24.39 -2.55 25.60
C ASP A 99 24.27 -3.84 26.42
N SER A 100 23.26 -3.95 27.28
CA SER A 100 22.97 -5.13 28.09
C SER A 100 22.08 -6.18 27.40
N ALA A 101 21.51 -5.86 26.23
CA ALA A 101 20.64 -6.78 25.51
C ALA A 101 21.47 -7.88 24.84
N ALA A 102 20.90 -9.08 24.73
CA ALA A 102 21.47 -10.11 23.87
C ALA A 102 21.40 -9.65 22.40
N PRO A 103 22.20 -10.24 21.49
CA PRO A 103 22.15 -9.88 20.08
C PRO A 103 20.74 -10.03 19.49
N LEU A 104 20.33 -9.06 18.67
CA LEU A 104 19.05 -9.08 17.98
C LEU A 104 19.02 -10.22 16.95
N SER A 105 18.06 -11.14 17.08
CA SER A 105 17.94 -12.31 16.21
C SER A 105 16.89 -12.14 15.12
N ALA A 106 15.79 -11.46 15.41
CA ALA A 106 14.75 -11.17 14.43
C ALA A 106 13.92 -9.94 14.78
N VAL A 107 13.28 -9.33 13.78
CA VAL A 107 12.26 -8.30 13.96
C VAL A 107 11.05 -8.62 13.10
N ALA A 108 9.86 -8.68 13.70
CA ALA A 108 8.61 -8.95 13.00
C ALA A 108 7.63 -7.78 13.12
N VAL A 109 7.05 -7.35 12.01
CA VAL A 109 6.08 -6.24 11.95
C VAL A 109 4.69 -6.79 11.71
N THR A 110 3.76 -6.52 12.62
CA THR A 110 2.37 -6.99 12.58
C THR A 110 1.40 -5.83 12.36
N ASP A 111 0.44 -5.99 11.44
CA ASP A 111 -0.74 -5.12 11.35
C ASP A 111 -1.69 -5.48 12.50
N ARG A 112 -1.86 -4.56 13.46
CA ARG A 112 -2.66 -4.79 14.69
C ARG A 112 -4.16 -4.79 14.43
N LEU A 113 -4.62 -4.20 13.32
CA LEU A 113 -6.04 -4.20 12.97
C LEU A 113 -6.45 -5.52 12.32
N ARG A 114 -5.59 -6.04 11.45
CA ARG A 114 -5.85 -7.26 10.66
C ARG A 114 -5.23 -8.52 11.26
N GLU A 115 -4.46 -8.37 12.33
CA GLU A 115 -3.81 -9.44 13.09
C GLU A 115 -2.93 -10.37 12.24
N PHE A 116 -2.18 -9.81 11.29
CA PHE A 116 -1.25 -10.58 10.45
C PHE A 116 0.14 -9.95 10.40
N GLU A 117 1.14 -10.82 10.27
CA GLU A 117 2.52 -10.41 10.06
C GLU A 117 2.69 -9.85 8.64
N THR A 118 3.10 -8.60 8.56
CA THR A 118 3.32 -7.88 7.30
C THR A 118 4.73 -8.12 6.75
N GLU A 119 5.71 -8.30 7.64
CA GLU A 119 7.11 -8.43 7.30
C GLU A 119 7.90 -9.07 8.46
N ARG A 120 8.96 -9.80 8.13
CA ARG A 120 9.89 -10.35 9.12
C ARG A 120 11.32 -10.28 8.63
N PHE A 121 12.20 -9.73 9.46
CA PHE A 121 13.62 -9.61 9.22
C PHE A 121 14.39 -10.62 10.07
N GLU A 122 15.04 -11.57 9.41
CA GLU A 122 15.92 -12.54 10.07
C GLU A 122 17.35 -12.01 10.13
N SER A 123 18.02 -12.20 11.28
CA SER A 123 19.40 -11.74 11.50
C SER A 123 19.64 -10.26 11.16
N PRO A 124 18.84 -9.35 11.73
CA PRO A 124 18.94 -7.91 11.47
C PRO A 124 20.32 -7.36 11.82
N SER A 125 20.86 -6.50 10.96
CA SER A 125 22.10 -5.78 11.26
C SER A 125 21.80 -4.55 12.12
N VAL A 126 22.62 -4.38 13.17
CA VAL A 126 22.63 -3.17 14.00
C VAL A 126 23.75 -2.25 13.52
N GLU A 127 23.52 -0.94 13.63
CA GLU A 127 24.47 0.11 13.30
C GLU A 127 24.95 0.81 14.58
N ILE A 128 26.12 1.45 14.51
CA ILE A 128 26.61 2.28 15.62
C ILE A 128 26.40 3.75 15.24
N ILE A 129 25.55 4.45 15.98
CA ILE A 129 25.33 5.89 15.84
C ILE A 129 25.68 6.56 17.17
N ASP A 130 26.59 7.54 17.13
CA ASP A 130 27.08 8.26 18.32
C ASP A 130 27.56 7.34 19.46
N GLY A 131 28.15 6.20 19.10
CA GLY A 131 28.68 5.22 20.05
C GLY A 131 27.64 4.31 20.70
N ARG A 132 26.39 4.31 20.22
CA ARG A 132 25.31 3.41 20.66
C ARG A 132 24.89 2.49 19.53
N GLU A 133 24.59 1.24 19.86
CA GLU A 133 23.97 0.32 18.91
C GLU A 133 22.52 0.74 18.65
N VAL A 134 22.12 0.76 17.38
CA VAL A 134 20.77 1.08 16.94
C VAL A 134 20.34 0.11 15.86
N TYR A 135 19.05 -0.22 15.83
CA TYR A 135 18.42 -0.89 14.72
C TYR A 135 17.59 0.10 13.91
N ARG A 136 17.73 0.04 12.59
CA ARG A 136 16.97 0.86 11.65
C ARG A 136 15.80 0.06 11.08
N LEU A 137 14.64 0.20 11.71
CA LEU A 137 13.42 -0.44 11.22
C LEU A 137 12.87 0.35 10.03
N HIS A 138 13.14 -0.09 8.81
CA HIS A 138 12.56 0.49 7.61
C HIS A 138 11.05 0.17 7.54
N ILE A 139 10.24 1.19 7.24
CA ILE A 139 8.77 1.08 7.21
C ILE A 139 8.14 1.86 6.05
N ALA A 140 8.96 2.27 5.07
CA ALA A 140 8.53 3.13 3.99
C ALA A 140 7.39 2.53 3.16
N TRP A 141 7.36 1.19 2.99
CA TRP A 141 6.34 0.48 2.19
C TRP A 141 5.03 0.21 2.93
N LEU A 142 5.00 0.33 4.27
CA LEU A 142 3.78 0.09 5.05
C LEU A 142 2.71 1.12 4.70
N ARG A 143 1.48 0.67 4.50
CA ARG A 143 0.33 1.56 4.27
C ARG A 143 -0.02 2.32 5.55
N PRO A 144 -0.89 3.35 5.51
CA PRO A 144 -1.51 3.86 6.72
C PRO A 144 -2.17 2.75 7.53
N GLY A 145 -2.00 2.75 8.85
CA GLY A 145 -2.46 1.68 9.72
C GLY A 145 -1.84 1.67 11.11
N PHE A 146 -2.14 0.61 11.85
CA PHE A 146 -1.70 0.38 13.23
C PHE A 146 -0.74 -0.79 13.26
N TYR A 147 0.46 -0.59 13.79
CA TYR A 147 1.52 -1.58 13.71
C TYR A 147 2.16 -1.85 15.06
N SER A 148 2.66 -3.07 15.22
CA SER A 148 3.64 -3.41 16.24
C SER A 148 4.87 -4.03 15.60
N ALA A 149 6.04 -3.65 16.08
CA ALA A 149 7.30 -4.33 15.73
C ALA A 149 7.81 -5.07 16.96
N LYS A 150 7.92 -6.39 16.85
CA LYS A 150 8.46 -7.27 17.89
C LYS A 150 9.92 -7.57 17.58
N PHE A 151 10.77 -7.37 18.58
CA PHE A 151 12.20 -7.58 18.54
C PHE A 151 12.50 -8.83 19.35
N GLU A 152 13.05 -9.84 18.69
CA GLU A 152 13.45 -11.10 19.29
C GLU A 152 14.97 -11.07 19.47
N PHE A 153 15.44 -11.39 20.67
CA PHE A 153 16.86 -11.46 20.98
C PHE A 153 17.32 -12.93 21.12
N ALA A 154 18.61 -13.16 20.94
CA ALA A 154 19.20 -14.50 20.91
C ALA A 154 19.06 -15.29 22.23
N ASP A 155 18.82 -14.61 23.35
CA ASP A 155 18.54 -15.23 24.65
C ASP A 155 17.06 -15.63 24.83
N GLY A 156 16.22 -15.37 23.82
CA GLY A 156 14.79 -15.65 23.82
C GLY A 156 13.94 -14.54 24.43
N SER A 157 14.55 -13.45 24.92
CA SER A 157 13.78 -12.28 25.35
C SER A 157 13.12 -11.59 24.15
N VAL A 158 11.99 -10.93 24.41
CA VAL A 158 11.21 -10.22 23.39
C VAL A 158 10.86 -8.84 23.92
N ALA A 159 10.99 -7.85 23.06
CA ALA A 159 10.55 -6.48 23.31
C ALA A 159 9.72 -5.99 22.13
N ALA A 160 8.94 -4.92 22.31
CA ALA A 160 8.10 -4.41 21.24
C ALA A 160 8.03 -2.89 21.24
N ILE A 161 7.79 -2.34 20.06
CA ILE A 161 7.29 -0.97 19.91
C ILE A 161 5.95 -1.02 19.18
N THR A 162 5.10 -0.04 19.45
CA THR A 162 3.88 0.19 18.66
C THR A 162 3.97 1.54 17.99
N PHE A 163 3.41 1.63 16.79
CA PHE A 163 3.40 2.85 16.01
C PHE A 163 2.20 2.91 15.08
N ILE A 164 1.80 4.14 14.76
CA ILE A 164 0.70 4.45 13.87
C ILE A 164 1.26 5.17 12.65
N LYS A 165 0.82 4.74 11.48
CA LYS A 165 1.06 5.43 10.22
C LYS A 165 -0.23 6.10 9.77
N LEU A 166 -0.28 7.42 9.84
CA LEU A 166 -1.47 8.21 9.55
C LEU A 166 -1.53 8.60 8.07
N PHE A 167 -2.75 8.85 7.59
CA PHE A 167 -2.90 9.55 6.31
C PHE A 167 -2.31 10.97 6.42
N PRO A 168 -1.69 11.49 5.35
CA PRO A 168 -1.20 12.87 5.32
C PRO A 168 -2.32 13.88 5.60
N LYS A 169 -2.00 14.96 6.34
CA LYS A 169 -3.01 15.95 6.75
C LYS A 169 -3.79 16.56 5.57
N HIS A 170 -3.09 16.91 4.47
CA HIS A 170 -3.73 17.46 3.27
C HIS A 170 -4.76 16.51 2.65
N PHE A 171 -4.60 15.21 2.88
CA PHE A 171 -5.52 14.18 2.44
C PHE A 171 -6.76 14.14 3.36
N SER A 172 -6.53 14.09 4.67
CA SER A 172 -7.56 14.17 5.72
C SER A 172 -8.48 15.40 5.61
N ASP A 173 -7.91 16.57 5.33
CA ASP A 173 -8.65 17.84 5.32
C ASP A 173 -9.83 17.83 4.32
N ARG A 174 -9.75 17.04 3.25
CA ARG A 174 -10.81 16.92 2.23
C ARG A 174 -12.09 16.25 2.73
N PHE A 175 -11.99 15.47 3.80
CA PHE A 175 -13.12 14.74 4.37
C PHE A 175 -13.82 15.53 5.50
N SER A 176 -13.20 16.64 5.92
CA SER A 176 -13.74 17.50 6.98
C SER A 176 -15.05 18.19 6.62
N GLU A 177 -15.32 18.41 5.32
CA GLU A 177 -16.51 19.12 4.81
C GLU A 177 -17.54 18.22 4.11
N LEU A 178 -17.30 16.90 4.04
CA LEU A 178 -18.24 16.01 3.33
C LEU A 178 -19.64 16.07 3.98
N PRO A 179 -20.75 16.05 3.24
CA PRO A 179 -22.05 15.78 3.84
C PRO A 179 -22.03 14.40 4.52
N GLU A 180 -22.82 14.19 5.58
CA GLU A 180 -23.09 12.81 6.01
C GLU A 180 -23.59 12.04 4.78
N PRO A 181 -23.09 10.83 4.50
CA PRO A 181 -23.62 10.03 3.42
C PRO A 181 -25.09 9.77 3.72
N ALA A 182 -25.97 10.48 3.01
CA ALA A 182 -27.38 10.15 2.97
C ALA A 182 -27.44 8.67 2.61
N GLY A 183 -28.05 7.85 3.47
CA GLY A 183 -28.15 6.42 3.23
C GLY A 183 -28.72 6.18 1.84
N THR A 184 -27.86 5.83 0.90
CA THR A 184 -28.25 5.51 -0.46
C THR A 184 -27.37 4.38 -0.94
N ASP A 185 -27.97 3.20 -1.04
CA ASP A 185 -27.77 2.33 -2.19
C ASP A 185 -27.63 3.23 -3.42
N ILE A 186 -26.42 3.38 -3.93
CA ILE A 186 -26.18 4.09 -5.18
C ILE A 186 -26.82 3.21 -6.26
N PRO A 187 -27.86 3.67 -6.98
CA PRO A 187 -28.46 2.86 -8.03
C PRO A 187 -27.42 2.63 -9.12
N HIS A 188 -27.12 1.37 -9.39
CA HIS A 188 -26.35 0.99 -10.55
C HIS A 188 -27.10 1.45 -11.81
N VAL A 189 -26.63 2.52 -12.44
CA VAL A 189 -27.13 2.95 -13.75
C VAL A 189 -26.43 2.07 -14.80
N PRO A 190 -27.15 1.26 -15.59
CA PRO A 190 -26.55 0.52 -16.68
C PRO A 190 -26.17 1.51 -17.80
N ILE A 191 -24.89 1.55 -18.16
CA ILE A 191 -24.42 2.32 -19.31
C ILE A 191 -24.95 1.64 -20.58
N PRO A 192 -25.59 2.36 -21.52
CA PRO A 192 -26.05 1.77 -22.77
C PRO A 192 -24.86 1.24 -23.57
N ALA A 193 -24.95 -0.03 -23.97
CA ALA A 193 -23.94 -0.68 -24.79
C ALA A 193 -23.79 0.07 -26.12
N GLN A 194 -22.61 0.67 -26.34
CA GLN A 194 -22.23 1.12 -27.68
C GLN A 194 -21.77 -0.07 -28.52
N PRO A 195 -22.04 -0.07 -29.84
CA PRO A 195 -21.74 -1.20 -30.71
C PRO A 195 -20.23 -1.41 -30.81
N ASN A 196 -19.81 -2.63 -30.48
CA ASN A 196 -18.43 -3.10 -30.57
C ASN A 196 -17.88 -2.94 -32.00
N ALA A 197 -16.84 -2.13 -32.16
CA ALA A 197 -15.95 -2.26 -33.31
C ALA A 197 -15.06 -3.50 -33.09
N PRO A 198 -14.78 -4.30 -34.13
CA PRO A 198 -13.97 -5.51 -33.98
C PRO A 198 -12.50 -5.12 -33.77
N LEU A 199 -11.99 -5.37 -32.56
CA LEU A 199 -10.57 -5.25 -32.21
C LEU A 199 -9.85 -6.57 -32.52
N GLY A 200 -8.73 -6.47 -33.24
CA GLY A 200 -7.97 -7.60 -33.75
C GLY A 200 -7.44 -8.52 -32.65
N ARG A 201 -7.76 -9.81 -32.75
CA ARG A 201 -7.17 -10.87 -31.92
C ARG A 201 -5.69 -11.03 -32.26
N SER A 202 -4.80 -10.97 -31.26
CA SER A 202 -3.49 -11.61 -31.38
C SER A 202 -3.62 -13.08 -30.96
N ASP A 203 -4.09 -13.94 -31.86
CA ASP A 203 -4.25 -15.40 -31.62
C ASP A 203 -2.90 -16.15 -31.41
N ILE A 204 -1.79 -15.42 -31.22
CA ILE A 204 -0.42 -15.94 -31.21
C ILE A 204 0.03 -16.32 -29.79
N PHE A 205 -0.40 -15.59 -28.77
CA PHE A 205 0.03 -15.80 -27.39
C PHE A 205 -1.17 -15.95 -26.45
N SER A 206 -1.03 -16.84 -25.46
CA SER A 206 -2.05 -16.97 -24.41
C SER A 206 -2.11 -15.73 -23.52
N ASP A 207 -3.29 -15.39 -23.01
CA ASP A 207 -3.50 -14.28 -22.05
C ASP A 207 -2.56 -14.39 -20.84
N LYS A 208 -2.34 -15.61 -20.34
CA LYS A 208 -1.43 -15.85 -19.21
C LYS A 208 0.00 -15.43 -19.54
N LEU A 209 0.48 -15.78 -20.74
CA LEU A 209 1.83 -15.41 -21.19
C LEU A 209 1.95 -13.89 -21.38
N LEU A 210 0.94 -13.24 -21.97
CA LEU A 210 0.92 -11.79 -22.16
C LEU A 210 0.95 -11.04 -20.83
N ASN A 211 0.16 -11.46 -19.84
CA ASN A 211 0.18 -10.86 -18.50
C ASN A 211 1.50 -11.10 -17.76
N THR A 212 2.11 -12.29 -17.91
CA THR A 212 3.42 -12.57 -17.31
C THR A 212 4.51 -11.68 -17.93
N ALA A 213 4.50 -11.52 -19.27
CA ALA A 213 5.44 -10.63 -19.95
C ALA A 213 5.26 -9.17 -19.51
N LEU A 214 4.00 -8.74 -19.32
CA LEU A 214 3.67 -7.41 -18.85
C LEU A 214 4.19 -7.14 -17.44
N GLU A 215 4.02 -8.10 -16.52
CA GLU A 215 4.58 -8.03 -15.15
C GLU A 215 6.09 -7.85 -15.16
N LEU A 216 6.80 -8.68 -15.93
CA LEU A 216 8.27 -8.59 -16.06
C LEU A 216 8.73 -7.27 -16.71
N THR A 217 7.95 -6.72 -17.64
CA THR A 217 8.29 -5.47 -18.33
C THR A 217 8.14 -4.25 -17.40
N THR A 218 7.26 -4.36 -16.41
CA THR A 218 6.84 -3.26 -15.53
C THR A 218 7.17 -3.54 -14.07
N GLU A 219 8.12 -4.43 -13.82
CA GLU A 219 8.62 -4.73 -12.48
C GLU A 219 9.44 -3.55 -11.93
N TRP A 220 9.32 -3.29 -10.64
CA TRP A 220 10.04 -2.22 -9.96
C TRP A 220 11.39 -2.68 -9.43
N GLY A 221 12.29 -1.73 -9.15
CA GLY A 221 13.59 -2.00 -8.54
C GLY A 221 14.69 -2.28 -9.57
N GLU A 222 15.61 -3.19 -9.25
CA GLU A 222 16.82 -3.42 -10.04
C GLU A 222 16.57 -3.90 -11.48
N ASN A 223 15.38 -4.40 -11.77
CA ASN A 223 15.01 -4.91 -13.09
C ASN A 223 14.15 -3.94 -13.93
N PHE A 224 13.85 -2.75 -13.40
CA PHE A 224 13.05 -1.76 -14.11
C PHE A 224 13.65 -1.42 -15.48
N CYS A 225 12.83 -1.48 -16.53
CA CYS A 225 13.19 -1.29 -17.94
C CYS A 225 14.28 -2.23 -18.50
N LYS A 226 14.70 -3.28 -17.79
CA LYS A 226 15.65 -4.26 -18.33
C LYS A 226 14.96 -5.24 -19.30
N PRO A 227 15.66 -5.76 -20.32
CA PRO A 227 15.11 -6.80 -21.21
C PRO A 227 14.56 -8.01 -20.43
N ILE A 228 13.40 -8.52 -20.83
CA ILE A 228 12.74 -9.65 -20.13
C ILE A 228 13.24 -11.04 -20.59
N HIS A 229 14.11 -11.11 -21.60
CA HIS A 229 14.55 -12.33 -22.27
C HIS A 229 14.97 -13.46 -21.32
N GLU A 230 15.94 -13.20 -20.45
CA GLU A 230 16.43 -14.21 -19.52
C GLU A 230 15.37 -14.58 -18.47
N ARG A 231 14.55 -13.61 -18.06
CA ARG A 231 13.57 -13.78 -16.98
C ARG A 231 12.35 -14.58 -17.45
N ILE A 232 11.80 -14.25 -18.62
CA ILE A 232 10.64 -14.95 -19.17
C ILE A 232 10.98 -16.39 -19.58
N ARG A 233 12.21 -16.65 -20.02
CA ARG A 233 12.69 -18.01 -20.35
C ARG A 233 12.76 -18.96 -19.17
N ARG A 234 12.91 -18.45 -17.95
CA ARG A 234 12.87 -19.30 -16.74
C ARG A 234 11.52 -20.01 -16.61
N THR A 235 10.45 -19.33 -17.02
CA THR A 235 9.08 -19.86 -16.96
C THR A 235 8.61 -20.43 -18.30
N TYR A 236 9.09 -19.88 -19.41
CA TYR A 236 8.70 -20.24 -20.78
C TYR A 236 9.95 -20.52 -21.64
N PRO A 237 10.65 -21.65 -21.42
CA PRO A 237 11.96 -21.91 -22.00
C PRO A 237 11.94 -22.12 -23.53
N THR A 238 10.78 -22.38 -24.11
CA THR A 238 10.62 -22.62 -25.56
C THR A 238 10.46 -21.34 -26.38
N LEU A 239 10.37 -20.16 -25.75
CA LEU A 239 10.21 -18.89 -26.45
C LEU A 239 11.50 -18.48 -27.18
N THR A 240 11.34 -18.17 -28.46
CA THR A 240 12.37 -17.58 -29.31
C THR A 240 12.58 -16.10 -28.97
N ASP A 241 13.74 -15.53 -29.31
CA ASP A 241 13.98 -14.09 -29.10
C ASP A 241 12.92 -13.22 -29.81
N ALA A 242 12.54 -13.60 -31.03
CA ALA A 242 11.53 -12.88 -31.82
C ALA A 242 10.15 -12.86 -31.13
N GLU A 243 9.74 -13.96 -30.50
CA GLU A 243 8.50 -14.01 -29.73
C GLU A 243 8.57 -13.14 -28.47
N ILE A 244 9.72 -13.12 -27.78
CA ILE A 244 9.93 -12.29 -26.59
C ILE A 244 9.94 -10.80 -26.94
N ASP A 245 10.54 -10.43 -28.07
CA ASP A 245 10.52 -9.08 -28.59
C ASP A 245 9.08 -8.62 -28.90
N GLU A 246 8.27 -9.49 -29.53
CA GLU A 246 6.87 -9.18 -29.79
C GLU A 246 6.05 -9.07 -28.49
N LEU A 247 6.28 -9.94 -27.50
CA LEU A 247 5.67 -9.84 -26.16
C LEU A 247 6.04 -8.53 -25.45
N THR A 248 7.31 -8.11 -25.54
CA THR A 248 7.80 -6.86 -24.97
C THR A 248 7.14 -5.66 -25.64
N LYS A 249 7.01 -5.70 -26.97
CA LYS A 249 6.35 -4.67 -27.76
C LYS A 249 4.86 -4.54 -27.39
N LEU A 250 4.13 -5.65 -27.32
CA LEU A 250 2.73 -5.67 -26.89
C LEU A 250 2.56 -5.14 -25.45
N SER A 251 3.47 -5.52 -24.55
CA SER A 251 3.47 -5.05 -23.16
C SER A 251 3.65 -3.53 -23.07
N ARG A 252 4.61 -2.98 -23.83
CA ARG A 252 4.86 -1.54 -23.91
C ARG A 252 3.70 -0.78 -24.55
N GLU A 253 3.01 -1.37 -25.52
CA GLU A 253 1.83 -0.78 -26.12
C GLU A 253 0.68 -0.66 -25.11
N ALA A 254 0.42 -1.71 -24.34
CA ALA A 254 -0.58 -1.71 -23.27
C ALA A 254 -0.25 -0.70 -22.18
N GLU A 255 1.00 -0.70 -21.70
CA GLU A 255 1.52 0.27 -20.73
C GLU A 255 1.33 1.71 -21.22
N SER A 256 1.87 2.03 -22.41
CA SER A 256 1.81 3.39 -22.98
C SER A 256 0.38 3.87 -23.18
N TYR A 257 -0.54 2.98 -23.55
CA TYR A 257 -1.95 3.31 -23.70
C TYR A 257 -2.58 3.66 -22.35
N ILE A 258 -2.35 2.84 -21.31
CA ILE A 258 -2.91 3.07 -19.97
C ILE A 258 -2.35 4.36 -19.37
N TYR A 259 -1.06 4.66 -19.57
CA TYR A 259 -0.47 5.92 -19.10
C TYR A 259 -1.08 7.12 -19.82
N ARG A 260 -1.36 7.02 -21.12
CA ARG A 260 -2.08 8.08 -21.85
C ARG A 260 -3.49 8.30 -21.32
N LEU A 261 -4.20 7.25 -20.92
CA LEU A 261 -5.51 7.40 -20.27
C LEU A 261 -5.38 8.14 -18.92
N ALA A 262 -4.31 7.87 -18.17
CA ALA A 262 -4.01 8.63 -16.94
C ALA A 262 -3.66 10.10 -17.20
N GLU A 263 -2.90 10.41 -18.27
CA GLU A 263 -2.65 11.80 -18.69
C GLU A 263 -3.94 12.52 -19.12
N GLN A 264 -4.85 11.81 -19.80
CA GLN A 264 -6.16 12.34 -20.18
C GLN A 264 -7.07 12.58 -18.97
N GLU A 265 -6.93 11.76 -17.93
CA GLU A 265 -7.59 11.96 -16.64
C GLU A 265 -7.10 13.23 -15.97
N LEU A 266 -5.78 13.43 -15.88
CA LEU A 266 -5.20 14.68 -15.36
C LEU A 266 -5.68 15.91 -16.14
N ALA A 267 -5.81 15.78 -17.47
CA ALA A 267 -6.34 16.84 -18.32
C ALA A 267 -7.85 17.10 -18.14
N GLY A 268 -8.55 16.31 -17.30
CA GLY A 268 -9.98 16.41 -17.04
C GLY A 268 -10.86 15.91 -18.19
N SER A 269 -10.28 15.24 -19.18
CA SER A 269 -10.98 14.75 -20.37
C SER A 269 -11.47 13.30 -20.25
N PHE A 270 -11.13 12.64 -19.14
CA PHE A 270 -11.34 11.22 -18.92
C PHE A 270 -11.49 10.95 -17.43
N SER A 271 -12.30 9.96 -17.03
CA SER A 271 -12.49 9.65 -15.60
C SER A 271 -11.61 8.48 -15.16
N GLU A 272 -11.11 8.53 -13.93
CA GLU A 272 -10.18 7.51 -13.40
C GLU A 272 -10.82 6.10 -13.39
N ASP A 273 -12.11 6.00 -13.06
CA ASP A 273 -12.88 4.75 -13.04
C ASP A 273 -13.03 4.12 -14.43
N GLN A 274 -12.85 4.90 -15.50
CA GLN A 274 -12.93 4.44 -16.88
C GLN A 274 -11.61 3.83 -17.38
N ILE A 275 -10.48 4.10 -16.73
CA ILE A 275 -9.15 3.68 -17.24
C ILE A 275 -9.06 2.16 -17.38
N VAL A 276 -9.43 1.41 -16.33
CA VAL A 276 -9.35 -0.06 -16.35
C VAL A 276 -10.36 -0.68 -17.33
N PRO A 277 -11.66 -0.31 -17.33
CA PRO A 277 -12.61 -0.78 -18.33
C PRO A 277 -12.18 -0.49 -19.77
N GLU A 278 -11.65 0.69 -20.06
CA GLU A 278 -11.21 1.08 -21.41
C GLU A 278 -9.93 0.35 -21.84
N ALA A 279 -8.97 0.20 -20.93
CA ALA A 279 -7.77 -0.59 -21.17
C ALA A 279 -8.10 -2.05 -21.51
N ARG A 280 -8.98 -2.69 -20.75
CA ARG A 280 -9.40 -4.09 -20.96
C ARG A 280 -10.30 -4.25 -22.18
N ARG A 281 -10.99 -3.19 -22.61
CA ARG A 281 -11.72 -3.22 -23.88
C ARG A 281 -10.77 -3.23 -25.07
N LYS A 282 -9.70 -2.43 -25.03
CA LYS A 282 -8.68 -2.40 -26.08
C LYS A 282 -7.80 -3.66 -26.07
N PHE A 283 -7.39 -4.10 -24.88
CA PHE A 283 -6.53 -5.26 -24.67
C PHE A 283 -7.31 -6.32 -23.89
N ASN A 284 -8.08 -7.13 -24.60
CA ASN A 284 -8.96 -8.16 -24.00
C ASN A 284 -8.22 -9.22 -23.18
N TRP A 285 -6.94 -9.45 -23.47
CA TRP A 285 -6.05 -10.35 -22.73
C TRP A 285 -5.60 -9.80 -21.38
N LEU A 286 -5.78 -8.50 -21.11
CA LEU A 286 -5.26 -7.85 -19.91
C LEU A 286 -6.01 -8.28 -18.65
N SER A 287 -5.27 -8.79 -17.66
CA SER A 287 -5.82 -9.17 -16.35
C SER A 287 -6.27 -7.93 -15.58
N LEU A 288 -7.24 -8.11 -14.67
CA LEU A 288 -7.70 -7.02 -13.82
C LEU A 288 -6.56 -6.48 -12.94
N ASP A 289 -5.72 -7.36 -12.42
CA ASP A 289 -4.60 -7.00 -11.55
C ASP A 289 -3.56 -6.15 -12.29
N ASN A 290 -3.14 -6.57 -13.50
CA ASN A 290 -2.18 -5.81 -14.29
C ASN A 290 -2.76 -4.49 -14.80
N ALA A 291 -4.03 -4.46 -15.21
CA ALA A 291 -4.71 -3.22 -15.58
C ALA A 291 -4.74 -2.23 -14.41
N SER A 292 -5.10 -2.70 -13.22
CA SER A 292 -5.20 -1.87 -12.01
C SER A 292 -3.82 -1.38 -11.57
N ARG A 293 -2.81 -2.24 -11.61
CA ARG A 293 -1.42 -1.88 -11.30
C ARG A 293 -0.90 -0.82 -12.27
N LEU A 294 -1.07 -1.00 -13.58
CA LEU A 294 -0.63 -0.02 -14.58
C LEU A 294 -1.41 1.28 -14.50
N LYS A 295 -2.72 1.23 -14.22
CA LYS A 295 -3.49 2.43 -13.89
C LYS A 295 -2.78 3.19 -12.77
N ASN A 296 -2.53 2.54 -11.63
CA ASN A 296 -1.93 3.20 -10.47
C ASN A 296 -0.54 3.80 -10.78
N ILE A 297 0.28 3.12 -11.60
CA ILE A 297 1.57 3.64 -12.05
C ILE A 297 1.39 4.85 -12.98
N GLY A 298 0.49 4.76 -13.96
CA GLY A 298 0.19 5.85 -14.89
C GLY A 298 -0.33 7.09 -14.16
N MET A 299 -1.25 6.90 -13.22
CA MET A 299 -1.80 7.97 -12.37
C MET A 299 -0.70 8.63 -11.51
N PHE A 300 0.23 7.83 -10.98
CA PHE A 300 1.38 8.34 -10.24
C PHE A 300 2.25 9.27 -11.10
N TYR A 301 2.55 8.87 -12.34
CA TYR A 301 3.38 9.70 -13.24
C TYR A 301 2.64 10.91 -13.81
N ALA A 302 1.35 10.77 -14.14
CA ALA A 302 0.56 11.89 -14.64
C ALA A 302 0.41 13.00 -13.59
N ARG A 303 0.25 12.65 -12.31
CA ARG A 303 0.01 13.60 -11.21
C ARG A 303 1.29 14.08 -10.50
N LYS A 304 2.48 13.74 -11.01
CA LYS A 304 3.78 14.21 -10.50
C LYS A 304 4.16 15.56 -11.10
#